data_AF-A0ABC9TUR9-F1
#
_entry.id   AF-A0ABC9TUR9-F1
#
_cell.length_a   1.000
_cell.length_b   1.000
_cell.length_c   1.000
_cell.angle_alpha   90.00
_cell.angle_beta   90.00
_cell.angle_gamma   90.00
#
_symmetry.space_group_name_H-M   'P 1'
#
loop_
_entity.id
_entity.type
_entity.pdbx_description
1 polymer ?
#
loop_
_entity_poly.entity_id
_entity_poly.type
_entity_poly.pdbx_seq_one_letter_code
_entity_poly.pdbx_strand_id
1 'polypeptide(L)'
;MASREIENIFENSDFLVMLSQAQGDRQILAKQLGISPTQLSFVTNSNSGEGLLFFGNVIIPFSDRFPQNTEIYRLLTTRPEDLKDEAAGV
;
A
#
# COMPACT_ATOMS: atom_id res chain seq x y z
N MET A 1 -11.87 15.73 -10.80
CA MET A 1 -13.00 14.82 -11.07
C MET A 1 -12.38 13.46 -11.32
N ALA A 2 -12.74 12.42 -10.56
CA ALA A 2 -12.29 11.07 -10.89
C ALA A 2 -12.94 10.68 -12.23
N SER A 3 -12.15 10.19 -13.18
CA SER A 3 -12.69 9.72 -14.46
C SER A 3 -13.48 8.43 -14.23
N ARG A 4 -14.54 8.20 -15.02
CA ARG A 4 -15.29 6.93 -15.03
C ARG A 4 -14.38 5.72 -15.23
N GLU A 5 -13.26 5.88 -15.92
CA GLU A 5 -12.27 4.81 -16.11
C GLU A 5 -11.64 4.38 -14.79
N ILE A 6 -11.38 5.33 -13.88
CA ILE A 6 -10.78 5.05 -12.57
C ILE A 6 -11.77 4.31 -11.67
N GLU A 7 -13.05 4.73 -11.69
CA GLU A 7 -14.13 4.05 -10.97
C GLU A 7 -14.26 2.60 -11.46
N ASN A 8 -14.28 2.40 -12.79
CA ASN A 8 -14.35 1.06 -13.37
C ASN A 8 -13.16 0.17 -12.98
N ILE A 9 -11.94 0.70 -12.89
CA ILE A 9 -10.77 -0.09 -12.48
C ILE A 9 -10.94 -0.62 -11.06
N PHE A 10 -11.46 0.20 -10.15
CA PHE A 10 -11.69 -0.20 -8.76
C PHE A 10 -12.87 -1.15 -8.61
N GLU A 11 -14.00 -0.87 -9.27
CA GLU A 11 -15.20 -1.73 -9.18
C GLU A 11 -14.98 -3.13 -9.73
N ASN A 12 -14.10 -3.29 -10.73
CA ASN A 12 -13.76 -4.60 -11.30
C ASN A 12 -12.63 -5.32 -10.55
N SER A 13 -12.00 -4.70 -9.56
CA SER A 13 -10.89 -5.30 -8.82
C SER A 13 -11.40 -6.02 -7.57
N ASP A 14 -11.46 -7.36 -7.62
CA ASP A 14 -11.81 -8.20 -6.46
C ASP A 14 -10.79 -8.11 -5.30
N PHE A 15 -9.57 -7.69 -5.62
CA PHE A 15 -8.46 -7.56 -4.68
C PHE A 15 -7.68 -6.28 -4.89
N LEU A 16 -7.45 -5.52 -3.82
CA LEU A 16 -6.66 -4.30 -3.85
C LEU A 16 -5.81 -4.16 -2.59
N VAL A 17 -4.56 -3.72 -2.77
CA VAL A 17 -3.66 -3.32 -1.68
C VAL A 17 -3.48 -1.81 -1.75
N MET A 18 -3.91 -1.11 -0.71
CA MET A 18 -3.74 0.34 -0.58
C MET A 18 -2.75 0.66 0.54
N LEU A 19 -1.58 1.16 0.17
CA LEU A 19 -0.60 1.72 1.10
C LEU A 19 -0.91 3.20 1.39
N SER A 20 -0.04 3.88 2.14
CA SER A 20 -0.15 5.32 2.43
C SER A 20 -0.38 6.16 1.15
N GLN A 21 -1.39 7.02 1.17
CA GLN A 21 -1.77 7.90 0.05
C GLN A 21 -1.62 9.37 0.43
N ALA A 22 -1.45 10.29 -0.53
CA ALA A 22 -1.40 11.73 -0.25
C ALA A 22 -2.76 12.28 0.24
N GLN A 23 -2.77 13.40 0.97
CA GLN A 23 -3.98 13.92 1.62
C GLN A 23 -5.14 14.18 0.64
N GLY A 24 -4.85 14.73 -0.54
CA GLY A 24 -5.86 14.99 -1.58
C GLY A 24 -6.45 13.70 -2.13
N ASP A 25 -5.60 12.70 -2.40
CA ASP A 25 -6.01 11.42 -3.00
C ASP A 25 -6.81 10.57 -2.02
N ARG A 26 -6.46 10.60 -0.73
CA ARG A 26 -7.17 9.86 0.33
C ARG A 26 -8.66 10.18 0.38
N GLN A 27 -9.07 11.44 0.22
CA GLN A 27 -10.49 11.81 0.26
C GLN A 27 -11.25 11.30 -0.96
N ILE A 28 -10.61 11.31 -2.13
CA ILE A 28 -11.19 10.81 -3.37
C ILE A 28 -11.37 9.29 -3.28
N LEU A 29 -10.31 8.59 -2.88
CA LEU A 29 -10.32 7.13 -2.72
C LEU A 29 -11.29 6.66 -1.65
N ALA A 30 -11.37 7.36 -0.51
CA ALA A 30 -12.30 7.02 0.56
C ALA A 30 -13.76 7.07 0.10
N LYS A 31 -14.10 8.09 -0.70
CA LYS A 31 -15.44 8.24 -1.26
C LYS A 31 -15.75 7.14 -2.27
N GLN A 32 -14.80 6.83 -3.16
CA GLN A 32 -15.02 5.87 -4.24
C GLN A 32 -15.07 4.42 -3.75
N LEU A 33 -14.27 4.08 -2.74
CA LEU A 33 -14.16 2.72 -2.20
C LEU A 33 -15.02 2.49 -0.95
N GLY A 34 -15.83 3.47 -0.54
CA GLY A 34 -16.69 3.35 0.65
C GLY A 34 -15.93 3.18 1.96
N ILE A 35 -14.73 3.77 2.08
CA ILE A 35 -13.84 3.62 3.23
C ILE A 35 -14.32 4.54 4.37
N SER A 36 -14.49 3.98 5.56
CA SER A 36 -14.82 4.75 6.77
C SER A 36 -13.64 5.62 7.23
N PRO A 37 -13.88 6.73 7.97
CA PRO A 37 -12.80 7.54 8.54
C PRO A 37 -11.79 6.74 9.38
N THR A 38 -12.26 5.73 10.13
CA THR A 38 -11.42 4.84 10.92
C THR A 38 -10.56 3.92 10.05
N GLN A 39 -11.08 3.41 8.94
CA GLN A 39 -10.26 2.63 8.01
C GLN A 39 -9.23 3.53 7.31
N LEU A 40 -9.63 4.76 6.95
CA LEU A 40 -8.74 5.73 6.31
C LEU A 40 -7.53 6.11 7.18
N SER A 41 -7.64 6.03 8.51
CA SER A 41 -6.49 6.29 9.39
C SER A 41 -5.37 5.27 9.20
N PHE A 42 -5.65 4.04 8.74
CA PHE A 42 -4.63 3.02 8.47
C PHE A 42 -3.80 3.28 7.20
N VAL A 43 -4.21 4.23 6.35
CA VAL A 43 -3.44 4.69 5.18
C VAL A 43 -3.02 6.15 5.32
N THR A 44 -3.21 6.74 6.51
CA THR A 44 -2.84 8.12 6.81
C THR A 44 -1.56 8.13 7.63
N ASN A 45 -0.46 8.56 7.03
CA ASN A 45 0.87 8.56 7.67
C ASN A 45 1.27 7.16 8.17
N SER A 46 0.87 6.11 7.45
CA SER A 46 1.23 4.73 7.79
C SER A 46 2.70 4.45 7.50
N ASN A 47 3.29 3.49 8.19
CA ASN A 47 4.66 3.08 7.93
C ASN A 47 4.77 2.34 6.60
N SER A 48 6.00 2.16 6.11
CA SER A 48 6.25 1.30 4.96
C SER A 48 5.71 -0.11 5.21
N GLY A 49 5.00 -0.66 4.21
CA GLY A 49 4.35 -1.97 4.30
C GLY A 49 3.04 -1.99 5.08
N GLU A 50 2.49 -0.84 5.51
CA GLU A 50 1.20 -0.78 6.21
C GLU A 50 0.10 -0.12 5.37
N GLY A 51 -1.11 -0.65 5.48
CA GLY A 51 -2.25 -0.11 4.77
C GLY A 51 -3.54 -0.92 4.90
N LEU A 52 -4.35 -0.88 3.85
CA LEU A 52 -5.61 -1.60 3.75
C LEU A 52 -5.57 -2.64 2.63
N LEU A 53 -6.11 -3.82 2.94
CA LEU A 53 -6.39 -4.90 2.01
C LEU A 53 -7.87 -4.94 1.74
N PHE A 54 -8.26 -4.91 0.47
CA PHE A 54 -9.63 -5.09 0.01
C PHE A 54 -9.73 -6.48 -0.60
N PHE A 55 -10.69 -7.27 -0.12
CA PHE A 55 -10.98 -8.60 -0.64
C PHE A 55 -12.50 -8.79 -0.71
N GLY A 56 -13.05 -8.66 -1.92
CA GLY A 56 -14.49 -8.57 -2.13
C GLY A 56 -15.09 -7.41 -1.31
N ASN A 57 -15.95 -7.73 -0.35
CA ASN A 57 -16.59 -6.75 0.53
C ASN A 57 -15.88 -6.56 1.89
N VAL A 58 -14.74 -7.22 2.10
CA VAL A 58 -13.99 -7.16 3.36
C VAL A 58 -12.81 -6.20 3.21
N ILE A 59 -12.67 -5.30 4.18
CA ILE A 59 -11.54 -4.37 4.29
C ILE A 59 -10.76 -4.73 5.56
N ILE A 60 -9.48 -5.07 5.41
CA ILE A 60 -8.61 -5.54 6.49
C ILE A 60 -7.39 -4.63 6.60
N PRO A 61 -7.12 -4.00 7.75
CA PRO A 61 -5.84 -3.33 7.97
C PRO A 61 -4.71 -4.38 8.02
N PHE A 62 -3.61 -4.11 7.34
CA PHE A 62 -2.46 -5.03 7.30
C PHE A 62 -1.16 -4.31 7.64
N SER A 63 -0.19 -5.10 8.12
CA SER A 63 1.19 -4.70 8.33
C SER A 63 2.09 -5.78 7.78
N ASP A 64 2.82 -5.47 6.71
CA ASP A 64 3.85 -6.33 6.14
C ASP A 64 5.23 -5.85 6.61
N ARG A 65 5.88 -6.73 7.36
CA ARG A 65 7.25 -6.57 7.85
C ARG A 65 8.10 -7.64 7.18
N PHE A 66 8.37 -7.43 5.90
CA PHE A 66 9.08 -8.41 5.10
C PHE A 66 10.46 -8.72 5.70
N PRO A 67 10.83 -10.01 5.85
CA PRO A 67 12.07 -10.41 6.50
C PRO A 67 13.30 -10.02 5.68
N GLN A 68 14.13 -9.13 6.23
CA GLN A 68 15.28 -8.54 5.53
C GLN A 68 16.50 -9.46 5.46
N ASN A 69 16.58 -10.46 6.33
CA ASN A 69 17.67 -11.44 6.39
C ASN A 69 17.51 -12.60 5.38
N THR A 70 16.77 -12.38 4.29
CA THR A 70 16.48 -13.41 3.29
C THR A 70 17.17 -13.10 1.97
N GLU A 71 17.52 -14.15 1.21
CA GLU A 71 18.05 -13.97 -0.15
C GLU A 71 17.05 -13.25 -1.05
N ILE A 72 15.76 -13.61 -0.92
CA ILE A 72 14.70 -13.00 -1.70
C ILE A 72 14.56 -11.50 -1.41
N TYR A 73 14.77 -11.06 -0.17
CA TYR A 73 14.79 -9.64 0.15
C TYR A 73 15.93 -8.90 -0.55
N ARG A 74 17.15 -9.46 -0.50
CA ARG A 74 18.33 -8.89 -1.16
C ARG A 74 18.13 -8.77 -2.68
N LEU A 75 17.52 -9.78 -3.29
CA LEU A 75 17.23 -9.77 -4.72
C LEU A 75 16.12 -8.79 -5.13
N LEU A 76 15.18 -8.48 -4.24
CA LEU A 76 13.98 -7.69 -4.57
C LEU A 76 13.99 -6.28 -3.99
N THR A 77 14.90 -5.95 -3.08
CA THR A 77 14.95 -4.61 -2.50
C THR A 77 15.26 -3.58 -3.59
N THR A 78 14.49 -2.51 -3.59
CA THR A 78 14.72 -1.32 -4.43
C THR A 78 15.23 -0.14 -3.61
N ARG A 79 15.49 -0.35 -2.30
CA ARG A 79 16.02 0.68 -1.41
C ARG A 79 17.51 0.87 -1.68
N PRO A 80 17.95 2.05 -2.14
CA PRO A 80 19.36 2.26 -2.45
C PRO A 80 20.28 2.10 -1.25
N GLU A 81 19.80 2.38 -0.03
CA GLU A 81 20.53 2.19 1.22
C GLU A 81 20.90 0.72 1.48
N ASP A 82 20.00 -0.23 1.18
CA ASP A 82 20.25 -1.65 1.39
C ASP A 82 21.34 -2.19 0.45
N LEU A 83 21.50 -1.57 -0.73
CA LEU A 83 22.51 -1.94 -1.73
C LEU A 83 23.91 -1.39 -1.41
N LYS A 84 23.99 -0.30 -0.63
CA LYS A 84 25.28 0.28 -0.22
C LYS A 84 26.00 -0.63 0.78
N ASP A 85 25.25 -1.35 1.60
CA ASP A 85 25.81 -2.30 2.57
C ASP A 85 26.41 -3.54 1.88
N GLU A 86 25.92 -3.93 0.69
CA GLU A 86 26.56 -4.98 -0.13
C GLU A 86 27.83 -4.49 -0.84
N ALA A 87 27.86 -3.25 -1.31
CA ALA A 87 29.03 -2.68 -1.99
C ALA A 87 30.20 -2.32 -1.05
N ALA A 88 29.97 -2.32 0.28
CA ALA A 88 30.94 -1.97 1.31
C ALA A 88 31.61 -3.19 2.00
N GLY A 89 31.44 -4.42 1.49
CA GLY A 89 32.24 -5.58 1.93
C GLY A 89 33.75 -5.32 1.77
N VAL A 90 34.66 -5.71 2.67
CA VAL A 90 34.95 -7.09 3.15
C VAL A 90 34.66 -8.15 2.09
#